data_AF-A0A2M7DTI4-F1
#
_entry.id   AF-A0A2M7DTI4-F1
#
_cell.length_a   1.000
_cell.length_b   1.000
_cell.length_c   1.000
_cell.angle_alpha   90.00
_cell.angle_beta   90.00
_cell.angle_gamma   90.00
#
_symmetry.space_group_name_H-M   'P 1'
#
loop_
_entity.id
_entity.type
_entity.pdbx_description
1 polymer ?
#
loop_
_entity_poly.entity_id
_entity_poly.type
_entity_poly.pdbx_seq_one_letter_code
_entity_poly.pdbx_strand_id
1 'polypeptide(L)'
;MDFLRKHTRTIFIITIIGFLAGVFIGFGAYFREKGAPTDAVAKINGVKIPFKKYQSLYTRVMDNLRESNTDITDLVVQQKRQEVLQDLIQEEVFWQEAAKYGILVTDKELAATVQSFPAFQKDGRFDQQVYFQILFYRLRMTPQEFEESQKRRIAMFKIRDIVISGLKITEQEVQFEYFMEHQGNMKKYEKDRDEFLKKLQNEKTLALLNDWYKTLSNSIKVQVFPEHFQ
;
A
#
# COMPACT_ATOMS: atom_id res chain seq x y z
N MET A 1 10.24 -30.55 -31.68
CA MET A 1 10.03 -29.56 -30.61
C MET A 1 10.62 -28.21 -31.04
N ASP A 2 10.15 -27.61 -32.15
CA ASP A 2 10.70 -26.34 -32.68
C ASP A 2 9.64 -25.27 -32.97
N PHE A 3 8.37 -25.56 -32.69
CA PHE A 3 7.28 -24.60 -32.87
C PHE A 3 7.28 -23.50 -31.78
N LEU A 4 7.75 -23.84 -30.56
CA LEU A 4 7.80 -22.92 -29.41
C LEU A 4 8.96 -21.93 -29.45
N ARG A 5 10.01 -22.16 -30.24
CA ARG A 5 11.15 -21.23 -30.35
C ARG A 5 10.94 -20.11 -31.37
N LYS A 6 10.03 -20.28 -32.34
CA LYS A 6 9.86 -19.35 -33.47
C LYS A 6 8.81 -18.27 -33.23
N HIS A 7 7.84 -18.50 -32.33
CA HIS A 7 6.74 -17.55 -32.08
C HIS A 7 6.80 -16.80 -30.73
N THR A 8 7.76 -17.09 -29.86
CA THR A 8 7.96 -16.37 -28.58
C THR A 8 8.15 -14.87 -28.77
N ARG A 9 8.81 -14.44 -29.86
CA ARG A 9 9.03 -13.01 -30.15
C ARG A 9 7.73 -12.31 -30.55
N THR A 10 6.87 -12.95 -31.34
CA THR A 10 5.58 -12.39 -31.77
C THR A 10 4.58 -12.36 -30.62
N ILE A 11 4.52 -13.43 -29.81
CA ILE A 11 3.65 -13.49 -28.63
C ILE A 11 4.07 -12.42 -27.61
N PHE A 12 5.37 -12.25 -27.37
CA PHE A 12 5.92 -11.22 -26.48
C PHE A 12 5.59 -9.79 -26.94
N ILE A 13 5.69 -9.52 -28.26
CA ILE A 13 5.33 -8.21 -28.84
C ILE A 13 3.82 -7.95 -28.72
N ILE A 14 2.97 -8.95 -28.99
CA ILE A 14 1.52 -8.82 -28.85
C ILE A 14 1.13 -8.59 -27.38
N THR A 15 1.81 -9.22 -26.42
CA THR A 15 1.59 -9.00 -24.99
C THR A 15 2.03 -7.60 -24.56
N ILE A 16 3.16 -7.08 -25.06
CA ILE A 16 3.61 -5.70 -24.76
C ILE A 16 2.66 -4.67 -25.36
N ILE A 17 2.21 -4.87 -26.60
CA ILE A 17 1.26 -3.95 -27.24
C ILE A 17 -0.11 -4.02 -26.55
N GLY A 18 -0.56 -5.22 -26.16
CA GLY A 18 -1.76 -5.40 -25.34
C GLY A 18 -1.64 -4.78 -23.96
N PHE A 19 -0.46 -4.82 -23.34
CA PHE A 19 -0.16 -4.17 -22.06
C PHE A 19 -0.15 -2.65 -22.19
N LEU A 20 0.53 -2.11 -23.21
CA LEU A 20 0.55 -0.67 -23.48
C LEU A 20 -0.84 -0.14 -23.86
N ALA A 21 -1.58 -0.85 -24.72
CA ALA A 21 -2.96 -0.52 -25.03
C ALA A 21 -3.86 -0.64 -23.78
N GLY A 22 -3.63 -1.63 -22.93
CA GLY A 22 -4.32 -1.81 -21.65
C GLY A 22 -4.03 -0.71 -20.63
N VAL A 23 -2.83 -0.14 -20.61
CA VAL A 23 -2.48 1.02 -19.76
C VAL A 23 -3.24 2.27 -20.21
N PHE A 24 -3.38 2.51 -21.51
CA PHE A 24 -4.14 3.67 -22.04
C PHE A 24 -5.67 3.47 -22.00
N ILE A 25 -6.17 2.27 -22.30
CA ILE A 25 -7.60 1.94 -22.28
C ILE A 25 -8.10 1.74 -20.83
N GLY A 26 -7.28 1.16 -19.96
CA GLY A 26 -7.59 0.98 -18.54
C GLY A 26 -7.71 2.30 -17.80
N PHE A 27 -6.81 3.26 -18.05
CA PHE A 27 -6.97 4.62 -17.51
C PHE A 27 -8.20 5.32 -18.11
N GLY A 28 -8.39 5.30 -19.45
CA GLY A 28 -9.51 5.96 -20.11
C GLY A 28 -10.90 5.41 -19.76
N ALA A 29 -11.02 4.11 -19.46
CA ALA A 29 -12.29 3.49 -19.07
C ALA A 29 -12.73 3.84 -17.65
N TYR A 30 -11.80 4.10 -16.73
CA TYR A 30 -12.08 4.64 -15.39
C TYR A 30 -12.50 6.12 -15.43
N PHE A 31 -12.13 6.85 -16.49
CA PHE A 31 -12.51 8.25 -16.71
C PHE A 31 -13.84 8.44 -17.44
N ARG A 32 -14.65 7.39 -17.63
CA ARG A 32 -15.98 7.56 -18.21
C ARG A 32 -16.92 8.21 -17.18
N GLU A 33 -16.97 9.53 -17.29
CA GLU A 33 -17.96 10.46 -16.76
C GLU A 33 -19.37 9.86 -16.83
N LYS A 34 -19.90 9.46 -15.66
CA LYS A 34 -21.35 9.35 -15.34
C LYS A 34 -21.49 8.98 -13.85
N GLY A 35 -21.37 9.97 -12.99
CA GLY A 35 -21.65 9.82 -11.57
C GLY A 35 -21.55 11.17 -10.87
N ALA A 36 -22.64 11.61 -10.26
CA ALA A 36 -22.83 12.91 -9.62
C ALA A 36 -21.68 13.29 -8.65
N PRO A 37 -21.54 14.58 -8.28
CA PRO A 37 -20.54 15.06 -7.32
C PRO A 37 -20.58 14.37 -5.93
N THR A 38 -21.61 13.60 -5.62
CA THR A 38 -21.97 13.09 -4.28
C THR A 38 -21.51 11.66 -3.94
N ASP A 39 -20.56 11.07 -4.67
CA ASP A 39 -20.10 9.67 -4.44
C ASP A 39 -18.59 9.54 -4.16
N ALA A 40 -17.93 10.64 -3.77
CA ALA A 40 -16.50 10.65 -3.47
C ALA A 40 -16.20 11.39 -2.18
N VAL A 41 -15.29 10.84 -1.36
CA VAL A 41 -14.84 11.47 -0.10
C VAL A 41 -13.68 12.43 -0.31
N ALA A 42 -12.88 12.21 -1.35
CA ALA A 42 -11.75 13.05 -1.71
C ALA A 42 -11.41 12.92 -3.20
N LYS A 43 -10.63 13.87 -3.71
CA LYS A 43 -10.06 13.88 -5.05
C LYS A 43 -8.58 14.26 -4.98
N ILE A 44 -7.72 13.45 -5.59
CA ILE A 44 -6.26 13.58 -5.57
C ILE A 44 -5.77 13.67 -7.02
N ASN A 45 -5.24 14.83 -7.42
CA ASN A 45 -4.78 15.09 -8.80
C ASN A 45 -5.79 14.72 -9.90
N GLY A 46 -7.09 14.82 -9.64
CA GLY A 46 -8.12 14.42 -10.61
C GLY A 46 -8.79 13.08 -10.31
N VAL A 47 -8.12 12.18 -9.57
CA VAL A 47 -8.61 10.85 -9.22
C VAL A 47 -9.52 10.92 -8.00
N LYS A 48 -10.75 10.43 -8.11
CA LYS A 48 -11.72 10.40 -6.99
C LYS A 48 -11.48 9.17 -6.12
N ILE A 49 -11.54 9.34 -4.80
CA ILE A 49 -11.67 8.26 -3.82
C ILE A 49 -13.17 8.01 -3.60
N PRO A 50 -13.72 6.86 -4.02
CA PRO A 50 -15.15 6.58 -3.89
C PRO A 50 -15.58 6.50 -2.43
N PHE A 51 -16.76 7.04 -2.10
CA PHE A 51 -17.33 6.95 -0.75
C PHE A 51 -17.50 5.50 -0.29
N LYS A 52 -17.94 4.62 -1.20
CA LYS A 52 -18.06 3.18 -0.93
C LYS A 52 -16.74 2.53 -0.47
N LYS A 53 -15.60 2.94 -1.03
CA LYS A 53 -14.26 2.43 -0.63
C LYS A 53 -13.96 2.87 0.81
N TYR A 54 -14.18 4.15 1.10
CA TYR A 54 -14.03 4.70 2.44
C TYR A 54 -14.92 3.99 3.46
N GLN A 55 -16.21 3.86 3.17
CA GLN A 55 -17.17 3.22 4.07
C GLN A 55 -16.80 1.75 4.34
N SER A 56 -16.41 0.99 3.31
CA SER A 56 -15.99 -0.40 3.49
C SER A 56 -14.74 -0.53 4.37
N LEU A 57 -13.77 0.37 4.24
CA LEU A 57 -12.56 0.34 5.07
C LEU A 57 -12.86 0.77 6.50
N TYR A 58 -13.64 1.84 6.67
CA TYR A 58 -14.08 2.33 7.96
C TYR A 58 -14.85 1.26 8.75
N THR A 59 -15.81 0.58 8.11
CA THR A 59 -16.55 -0.53 8.76
C THR A 59 -15.61 -1.61 9.25
N ARG A 60 -14.64 -2.04 8.44
CA ARG A 60 -13.64 -3.04 8.86
C ARG A 60 -12.81 -2.59 10.06
N VAL A 61 -12.37 -1.33 10.08
CA VAL A 61 -11.61 -0.76 11.21
C VAL A 61 -12.45 -0.76 12.48
N MET A 62 -13.72 -0.36 12.39
CA MET A 62 -14.64 -0.36 13.53
C MET A 62 -14.98 -1.76 14.02
N ASP A 63 -15.14 -2.73 13.12
CA ASP A 63 -15.41 -4.13 13.49
C ASP A 63 -14.22 -4.73 14.26
N ASN A 64 -12.98 -4.50 13.79
CA ASN A 64 -11.77 -4.91 14.52
C ASN A 64 -11.69 -4.28 15.92
N LEU A 65 -12.07 -3.01 16.08
CA LEU A 65 -12.08 -2.33 17.40
C LEU A 65 -13.12 -2.91 18.36
N ARG A 66 -14.28 -3.32 17.84
CA ARG A 66 -15.32 -4.01 18.61
C ARG A 66 -14.82 -5.38 19.09
N GLU A 67 -14.13 -6.11 18.22
CA GLU A 67 -13.53 -7.41 18.57
C GLU A 67 -12.42 -7.29 19.61
N SER A 68 -11.69 -6.16 19.66
CA SER A 68 -10.64 -5.90 20.65
C SER A 68 -11.15 -5.38 22.00
N ASN A 69 -12.47 -5.39 22.26
CA ASN A 69 -13.10 -4.87 23.49
C ASN A 69 -12.66 -3.45 23.87
N THR A 70 -12.37 -2.61 22.87
CA THR A 70 -11.95 -1.22 23.10
C THR A 70 -13.18 -0.35 23.33
N ASP A 71 -13.11 0.60 24.27
CA ASP A 71 -14.21 1.52 24.53
C ASP A 71 -14.38 2.50 23.36
N ILE A 72 -15.55 2.45 22.70
CA ILE A 72 -15.83 3.23 21.50
C ILE A 72 -16.55 4.51 21.91
N THR A 73 -15.76 5.53 22.23
CA THR A 73 -16.26 6.89 22.48
C THR A 73 -16.47 7.64 21.17
N ASP A 74 -17.30 8.69 21.19
CA ASP A 74 -17.50 9.57 20.01
C ASP A 74 -16.19 10.19 19.51
N LEU A 75 -15.26 10.48 20.43
CA LEU A 75 -13.93 10.97 20.09
C LEU A 75 -13.14 9.94 19.27
N VAL A 76 -13.14 8.67 19.70
CA VAL A 76 -12.47 7.56 18.99
C VAL A 76 -13.08 7.38 17.60
N VAL A 77 -14.41 7.46 17.49
CA VAL A 77 -15.13 7.39 16.21
C VAL A 77 -14.66 8.49 15.25
N GLN A 78 -14.62 9.74 15.71
CA GLN A 78 -14.20 10.87 14.86
C GLN A 78 -12.73 10.75 14.43
N GLN A 79 -11.85 10.36 15.37
CA GLN A 79 -10.43 10.11 15.07
C GLN A 79 -10.27 9.03 14.01
N LYS A 80 -10.98 7.90 14.14
CA LYS A 80 -10.88 6.79 13.18
C LYS A 80 -11.44 7.12 11.80
N ARG A 81 -12.48 7.96 11.71
CA ARG A 81 -12.95 8.49 10.42
C ARG A 81 -11.86 9.27 9.70
N GLN A 82 -11.19 10.17 10.42
CA GLN A 82 -10.10 10.97 9.86
C GLN A 82 -8.89 10.11 9.46
N GLU A 83 -8.51 9.16 10.31
CA GLU A 83 -7.42 8.20 10.05
C GLU A 83 -7.68 7.38 8.79
N VAL A 84 -8.87 6.79 8.64
CA VAL A 84 -9.23 6.01 7.44
C VAL A 84 -9.20 6.88 6.17
N LEU A 85 -9.68 8.11 6.24
CA LEU A 85 -9.60 9.03 5.09
C LEU A 85 -8.14 9.34 4.74
N GLN A 86 -7.32 9.65 5.76
CA GLN A 86 -5.91 9.96 5.58
C GLN A 86 -5.14 8.78 5.00
N ASP A 87 -5.42 7.56 5.45
CA ASP A 87 -4.81 6.33 4.92
C ASP A 87 -5.15 6.13 3.45
N LEU A 88 -6.40 6.39 3.04
CA LEU A 88 -6.82 6.28 1.64
C LEU A 88 -6.19 7.35 0.76
N ILE A 89 -6.05 8.56 1.26
CA ILE A 89 -5.34 9.65 0.56
C ILE A 89 -3.87 9.27 0.40
N GLN A 90 -3.23 8.80 1.48
CA GLN A 90 -1.83 8.41 1.46
C GLN A 90 -1.58 7.21 0.52
N GLU A 91 -2.46 6.21 0.54
CA GLU A 91 -2.43 5.08 -0.40
C GLU A 91 -2.46 5.57 -1.85
N GLU A 92 -3.39 6.48 -2.17
CA GLU A 92 -3.52 7.01 -3.53
C GLU A 92 -2.32 7.87 -3.94
N VAL A 93 -1.77 8.69 -3.02
CA VAL A 93 -0.56 9.48 -3.26
C VAL A 93 0.64 8.59 -3.59
N PHE A 94 0.89 7.56 -2.79
CA PHE A 94 2.01 6.65 -3.04
C PHE A 94 1.82 5.82 -4.31
N TRP A 95 0.59 5.42 -4.61
CA TRP A 95 0.27 4.75 -5.87
C TRP A 95 0.59 5.65 -7.08
N GLN A 96 0.16 6.91 -7.06
CA GLN A 96 0.43 7.86 -8.14
C GLN A 96 1.93 8.11 -8.30
N GLU A 97 2.65 8.26 -7.20
CA GLU A 97 4.10 8.48 -7.25
C GLU A 97 4.83 7.23 -7.78
N ALA A 98 4.43 6.02 -7.37
CA ALA A 98 4.97 4.78 -7.92
C ALA A 98 4.71 4.66 -9.43
N ALA A 99 3.51 5.02 -9.89
CA ALA A 99 3.18 5.03 -11.31
C ALA A 99 4.02 6.07 -12.08
N LYS A 100 4.21 7.27 -11.52
CA LYS A 100 5.02 8.35 -12.10
C LYS A 100 6.50 7.96 -12.26
N TYR A 101 7.07 7.24 -11.30
CA TYR A 101 8.44 6.70 -11.42
C TYR A 101 8.52 5.43 -12.28
N GLY A 102 7.41 4.99 -12.89
CA GLY A 102 7.39 3.81 -13.74
C GLY A 102 7.69 2.51 -12.98
N ILE A 103 7.31 2.43 -11.72
CA ILE A 103 7.54 1.21 -10.91
C ILE A 103 6.59 0.13 -11.41
N LEU A 104 7.17 -0.85 -12.10
CA LEU A 104 6.44 -1.99 -12.64
C LEU A 104 6.49 -3.18 -11.67
N VAL A 105 5.38 -3.91 -11.63
CA VAL A 105 5.25 -5.18 -10.92
C VAL A 105 5.10 -6.28 -11.96
N THR A 106 6.08 -7.18 -11.97
CA THR A 106 6.07 -8.34 -12.87
C THR A 106 5.06 -9.37 -12.39
N ASP A 107 4.54 -10.18 -13.32
CA ASP A 107 3.61 -11.25 -12.95
C ASP A 107 4.28 -12.30 -12.05
N LYS A 108 5.60 -12.46 -12.15
CA LYS A 108 6.38 -13.34 -11.25
C LYS A 108 6.40 -12.81 -9.81
N GLU A 109 6.60 -11.51 -9.63
CA GLU A 109 6.54 -10.88 -8.30
C GLU A 109 5.14 -11.01 -7.72
N LEU A 110 4.10 -10.71 -8.51
CA LEU A 110 2.71 -10.88 -8.08
C LEU A 110 2.44 -12.33 -7.67
N ALA A 111 2.81 -13.31 -8.50
CA ALA A 111 2.60 -14.72 -8.21
C ALA A 111 3.32 -15.16 -6.93
N ALA A 112 4.57 -14.72 -6.75
CA ALA A 112 5.33 -15.02 -5.53
C ALA A 112 4.67 -14.41 -4.28
N THR A 113 4.20 -13.17 -4.35
CA THR A 113 3.48 -12.52 -3.25
C THR A 113 2.18 -13.26 -2.93
N VAL A 114 1.36 -13.59 -3.94
CA VAL A 114 0.10 -14.30 -3.71
C VAL A 114 0.34 -15.69 -3.12
N GLN A 115 1.33 -16.44 -3.62
CA GLN A 115 1.68 -17.76 -3.10
C GLN A 115 2.24 -17.71 -1.67
N SER A 116 2.83 -16.58 -1.25
CA SER A 116 3.36 -16.40 0.10
C SER A 116 2.27 -16.30 1.17
N PHE A 117 1.03 -16.00 0.79
CA PHE A 117 -0.05 -15.83 1.75
C PHE A 117 -0.50 -17.18 2.32
N PRO A 118 -0.37 -17.41 3.65
CA PRO A 118 -0.75 -18.68 4.26
C PRO A 118 -2.22 -19.03 4.06
N ALA A 119 -3.08 -18.01 3.95
CA ALA A 119 -4.50 -18.19 3.70
C ALA A 119 -4.79 -18.91 2.38
N PHE A 120 -3.92 -18.79 1.37
CA PHE A 120 -4.09 -19.43 0.06
C PHE A 120 -3.34 -20.76 -0.04
N GLN A 121 -2.85 -21.28 1.08
CA GLN A 121 -2.09 -22.52 1.13
C GLN A 121 -2.93 -23.66 1.72
N LYS A 122 -2.70 -24.86 1.19
CA LYS A 122 -3.13 -26.13 1.75
C LYS A 122 -1.89 -27.00 1.91
N ASP A 123 -1.69 -27.56 3.10
CA ASP A 123 -0.50 -28.35 3.43
C ASP A 123 0.83 -27.59 3.15
N GLY A 124 0.83 -26.28 3.39
CA GLY A 124 1.99 -25.40 3.21
C GLY A 124 2.34 -25.08 1.75
N ARG A 125 1.49 -25.44 0.79
CA ARG A 125 1.65 -25.13 -0.63
C ARG A 125 0.45 -24.37 -1.16
N PHE A 126 0.66 -23.48 -2.12
CA PHE A 126 -0.44 -22.75 -2.74
C PHE A 126 -1.47 -23.72 -3.34
N ASP A 127 -2.74 -23.48 -3.04
CA ASP A 127 -3.87 -24.25 -3.55
C ASP A 127 -4.86 -23.31 -4.25
N GLN A 128 -5.05 -23.56 -5.55
CA GLN A 128 -5.88 -22.72 -6.40
C GLN A 128 -7.37 -22.75 -6.01
N GLN A 129 -7.87 -23.89 -5.50
CA GLN A 129 -9.26 -23.99 -5.06
C GLN A 129 -9.48 -23.16 -3.80
N VAL A 130 -8.55 -23.26 -2.84
CA VAL A 130 -8.57 -22.45 -1.61
C VAL A 130 -8.50 -20.96 -1.95
N TYR A 131 -7.63 -20.57 -2.89
CA TYR A 131 -7.55 -19.19 -3.38
C TYR A 131 -8.90 -18.67 -3.89
N PHE A 132 -9.52 -19.35 -4.86
CA PHE A 132 -10.83 -18.91 -5.39
C PHE A 132 -11.92 -18.93 -4.34
N GLN A 133 -11.94 -19.93 -3.47
CA GLN A 133 -12.92 -20.01 -2.38
C GLN A 133 -12.82 -18.79 -1.46
N ILE A 134 -11.61 -18.38 -1.09
CA ILE A 134 -11.43 -17.21 -0.25
C ILE A 134 -11.80 -15.93 -1.00
N LEU A 135 -11.40 -15.78 -2.26
CA LEU A 135 -11.75 -14.61 -3.05
C LEU A 135 -13.26 -14.42 -3.18
N PHE A 136 -13.99 -15.46 -3.57
CA PHE A 136 -15.42 -15.35 -3.84
C PHE A 136 -16.26 -15.30 -2.56
N TYR A 137 -15.97 -16.16 -1.58
CA TYR A 137 -16.84 -16.29 -0.41
C TYR A 137 -16.46 -15.36 0.75
N ARG A 138 -15.16 -15.07 0.94
CA ARG A 138 -14.70 -14.20 2.03
C ARG A 138 -14.49 -12.77 1.57
N LEU A 139 -13.71 -12.57 0.51
CA LEU A 139 -13.36 -11.22 0.05
C LEU A 139 -14.42 -10.60 -0.86
N ARG A 140 -15.26 -11.43 -1.50
CA ARG A 140 -16.26 -11.03 -2.51
C ARG A 140 -15.63 -10.20 -3.63
N MET A 141 -14.48 -10.65 -4.11
CA MET A 141 -13.69 -10.02 -5.18
C MET A 141 -13.44 -11.02 -6.29
N THR A 142 -13.30 -10.52 -7.51
CA THR A 142 -12.77 -11.30 -8.64
C THR A 142 -11.25 -11.46 -8.51
N PRO A 143 -10.67 -12.49 -9.16
CA PRO A 143 -9.21 -12.65 -9.25
C PRO A 143 -8.52 -11.42 -9.82
N GLN A 144 -9.07 -10.83 -10.88
CA GLN A 144 -8.52 -9.64 -11.51
C GLN A 144 -8.48 -8.46 -10.54
N GLU A 145 -9.57 -8.14 -9.86
CA GLU A 145 -9.61 -7.05 -8.87
C GLU A 145 -8.62 -7.28 -7.73
N PHE A 146 -8.50 -8.54 -7.28
CA PHE A 146 -7.54 -8.90 -6.25
C PHE A 146 -6.11 -8.71 -6.73
N GLU A 147 -5.74 -9.27 -7.89
CA GLU A 147 -4.41 -9.15 -8.47
C GLU A 147 -4.02 -7.71 -8.76
N GLU A 148 -4.93 -6.89 -9.30
CA GLU A 148 -4.71 -5.46 -9.50
C GLU A 148 -4.46 -4.74 -8.16
N SER A 149 -5.23 -5.06 -7.12
CA SER A 149 -5.00 -4.51 -5.78
C SER A 149 -3.64 -4.92 -5.21
N GLN A 150 -3.19 -6.16 -5.47
CA GLN A 150 -1.88 -6.63 -5.07
C GLN A 150 -0.76 -5.95 -5.86
N LYS A 151 -0.92 -5.76 -7.18
CA LYS A 151 0.04 -5.01 -8.00
C LYS A 151 0.22 -3.58 -7.47
N ARG A 152 -0.88 -2.90 -7.11
CA ARG A 152 -0.82 -1.56 -6.48
C ARG A 152 -0.04 -1.60 -5.16
N ARG A 153 -0.34 -2.57 -4.29
CA ARG A 153 0.38 -2.73 -3.01
C ARG A 153 1.86 -2.98 -3.20
N ILE A 154 2.23 -3.91 -4.09
CA ILE A 154 3.64 -4.22 -4.39
C ILE A 154 4.36 -2.98 -4.93
N ALA A 155 3.74 -2.23 -5.85
CA ALA A 155 4.34 -0.99 -6.36
C ALA A 155 4.57 0.05 -5.24
N MET A 156 3.60 0.21 -4.33
CA MET A 156 3.75 1.09 -3.16
C MET A 156 4.83 0.61 -2.19
N PHE A 157 4.98 -0.70 -1.98
CA PHE A 157 6.08 -1.22 -1.18
C PHE A 157 7.43 -0.94 -1.84
N LYS A 158 7.56 -1.19 -3.15
CA LYS A 158 8.80 -0.94 -3.89
C LYS A 158 9.23 0.52 -3.83
N ILE A 159 8.31 1.49 -3.97
CA ILE A 159 8.69 2.90 -3.85
C ILE A 159 9.14 3.27 -2.44
N ARG A 160 8.46 2.74 -1.41
CA ARG A 160 8.88 2.94 -0.02
C ARG A 160 10.25 2.34 0.23
N ASP A 161 10.50 1.13 -0.26
CA ASP A 161 11.80 0.47 -0.14
C ASP A 161 12.91 1.25 -0.84
N ILE A 162 12.64 1.84 -2.00
CA ILE A 162 13.60 2.74 -2.69
C ILE A 162 13.92 3.94 -1.80
N VAL A 163 12.91 4.59 -1.22
CA VAL A 163 13.11 5.74 -0.32
C VAL A 163 13.92 5.32 0.92
N ILE A 164 13.55 4.21 1.54
CA ILE A 164 14.21 3.68 2.74
C ILE A 164 15.64 3.23 2.44
N SER A 165 15.94 2.73 1.24
CA SER A 165 17.29 2.31 0.85
C SER A 165 18.32 3.44 0.88
N GLY A 166 17.85 4.70 0.82
CA GLY A 166 18.69 5.88 1.03
C GLY A 166 19.04 6.17 2.48
N LEU A 167 18.35 5.54 3.45
CA LEU A 167 18.60 5.73 4.88
C LEU A 167 19.90 5.03 5.28
N LYS A 168 20.88 5.81 5.73
CA LYS A 168 22.14 5.30 6.28
C LYS A 168 22.20 5.66 7.76
N ILE A 169 22.39 4.66 8.60
CA ILE A 169 22.59 4.84 10.03
C ILE A 169 24.02 4.43 10.34
N THR A 170 24.80 5.38 10.85
CA THR A 170 26.21 5.15 11.17
C THR A 170 26.37 4.67 12.61
N GLU A 171 27.47 4.00 12.90
CA GLU A 171 27.76 3.57 14.27
C GLU A 171 27.82 4.75 15.24
N GLN A 172 28.41 5.87 14.79
CA GLN A 172 28.51 7.10 15.58
C GLN A 172 27.14 7.67 15.91
N GLU A 173 26.20 7.61 14.98
CA GLU A 173 24.82 8.02 15.19
C GLU A 173 24.11 7.11 16.20
N VAL A 174 24.30 5.80 16.11
CA VAL A 174 23.73 4.85 17.10
C VAL A 174 24.26 5.16 18.50
N GLN A 175 25.57 5.39 18.62
CA GLN A 175 26.20 5.75 19.89
C GLN A 175 25.69 7.09 20.44
N PHE A 176 25.58 8.09 19.57
CA PHE A 176 25.09 9.42 19.94
C PHE A 176 23.63 9.37 20.40
N GLU A 177 22.75 8.71 19.63
CA GLU A 177 21.32 8.60 19.97
C GLU A 177 21.13 7.79 21.25
N TYR A 178 21.90 6.71 21.46
CA TYR A 178 21.87 5.96 22.71
C TYR A 178 22.31 6.81 23.90
N PHE A 179 23.39 7.57 23.72
CA PHE A 179 23.89 8.51 24.72
C PHE A 179 22.83 9.55 25.09
N MET A 180 22.14 10.14 24.10
CA MET A 180 21.10 11.13 24.33
C MET A 180 19.89 10.54 25.07
N GLU A 181 19.42 9.36 24.65
CA GLU A 181 18.27 8.68 25.29
C GLU A 181 18.56 8.26 26.73
N HIS A 182 19.79 7.80 27.00
CA HIS A 182 20.22 7.31 28.32
C HIS A 182 20.91 8.39 29.18
N GLN A 183 20.77 9.67 28.83
CA GLN A 183 21.34 10.80 29.59
C GLN A 183 22.85 10.65 29.85
N GLY A 184 23.56 10.10 28.87
CA GLY A 184 24.99 9.85 28.89
C GLY A 184 25.45 8.52 29.51
N ASN A 185 24.53 7.68 29.97
CA ASN A 185 24.87 6.38 30.55
C ASN A 185 25.11 5.31 29.48
N MET A 186 26.38 4.98 29.22
CA MET A 186 26.79 4.00 28.20
C MET A 186 27.06 2.58 28.74
N LYS A 187 26.82 2.30 30.03
CA LYS A 187 27.26 1.03 30.67
C LYS A 187 26.68 -0.23 30.03
N LYS A 188 25.48 -0.14 29.46
CA LYS A 188 24.78 -1.27 28.82
C LYS A 188 24.82 -1.20 27.29
N TYR A 189 25.51 -0.22 26.71
CA TYR A 189 25.50 0.04 25.27
C TYR A 189 25.79 -1.21 24.45
N GLU A 190 26.91 -1.90 24.72
CA GLU A 190 27.30 -3.12 23.98
C GLU A 190 26.25 -4.23 24.05
N LYS A 191 25.54 -4.34 25.18
CA LYS A 191 24.51 -5.36 25.38
C LYS A 191 23.23 -5.01 24.63
N ASP A 192 22.83 -3.74 24.69
CA ASP A 192 21.55 -3.26 24.17
C ASP A 192 21.67 -2.77 22.71
N ARG A 193 22.89 -2.71 22.17
CA ARG A 193 23.23 -2.11 20.87
C ARG A 193 22.34 -2.60 19.73
N ASP A 194 22.19 -3.91 19.58
CA ASP A 194 21.46 -4.49 18.43
C ASP A 194 19.95 -4.24 18.51
N GLU A 195 19.39 -4.25 19.73
CA GLU A 195 17.99 -3.91 19.96
C GLU A 195 17.76 -2.42 19.73
N PHE A 196 18.66 -1.58 20.26
CA PHE A 196 18.62 -0.14 20.07
C PHE A 196 18.77 0.26 18.60
N LEU A 197 19.68 -0.38 17.86
CA LEU A 197 19.84 -0.15 16.42
C LEU A 197 18.54 -0.46 15.67
N LYS A 198 17.87 -1.57 15.97
CA LYS A 198 16.57 -1.91 15.35
C LYS A 198 15.49 -0.88 15.68
N LYS A 199 15.43 -0.44 16.94
CA LYS A 199 14.53 0.63 17.38
C LYS A 199 14.78 1.91 16.58
N LEU A 200 16.03 2.37 16.53
CA LEU A 200 16.45 3.57 15.83
C LEU A 200 16.18 3.48 14.32
N GLN A 201 16.43 2.32 13.70
CA GLN A 201 16.10 2.04 12.31
C GLN A 201 14.62 2.22 12.04
N ASN A 202 13.76 1.66 12.90
CA ASN A 202 12.31 1.79 12.75
C ASN A 202 11.86 3.24 12.90
N GLU A 203 12.35 3.96 13.91
CA GLU A 203 12.01 5.36 14.15
C GLU A 203 12.43 6.26 12.98
N LYS A 204 13.67 6.14 12.51
CA LYS A 204 14.15 6.92 11.36
C LYS A 204 13.46 6.56 10.06
N THR A 205 13.10 5.28 9.87
CA THR A 205 12.29 4.84 8.73
C THR A 205 10.91 5.51 8.73
N LEU A 206 10.23 5.50 9.88
CA LEU A 206 8.91 6.14 10.01
C LEU A 206 9.00 7.66 9.81
N ALA A 207 10.02 8.31 10.37
CA ALA A 207 10.25 9.74 10.17
C ALA A 207 10.50 10.07 8.70
N LEU A 208 11.37 9.32 8.02
CA LEU A 208 11.68 9.50 6.59
C LEU A 208 10.42 9.36 5.72
N LEU A 209 9.62 8.31 5.93
CA LEU A 209 8.40 8.09 5.16
C LEU A 209 7.36 9.18 5.41
N ASN A 210 7.23 9.65 6.65
CA ASN A 210 6.31 10.73 7.00
C ASN A 210 6.74 12.05 6.35
N ASP A 211 8.02 12.37 6.38
CA ASP A 211 8.53 13.59 5.77
C ASP A 211 8.44 13.52 4.24
N TRP A 212 8.76 12.37 3.65
CA TRP A 212 8.54 12.14 2.23
C TRP A 212 7.07 12.31 1.84
N TYR A 213 6.14 11.74 2.62
CA TYR A 213 4.70 11.93 2.42
C TYR A 213 4.29 13.41 2.49
N LYS A 214 4.78 14.19 3.46
CA LYS A 214 4.51 15.62 3.55
C LYS A 214 5.01 16.36 2.31
N THR A 215 6.22 16.04 1.83
CA THR A 215 6.76 16.61 0.59
C THR A 215 5.88 16.29 -0.62
N LEU A 216 5.44 15.05 -0.75
CA LEU A 216 4.51 14.65 -1.83
C LEU A 216 3.17 15.37 -1.70
N SER A 217 2.58 15.37 -0.52
CA SER A 217 1.28 16.01 -0.24
C SER A 217 1.30 17.51 -0.59
N ASN A 218 2.41 18.21 -0.34
CA ASN A 218 2.53 19.63 -0.69
C ASN A 218 2.53 19.87 -2.22
N SER A 219 2.98 18.89 -3.00
CA SER A 219 3.02 18.96 -4.47
C SER A 219 1.70 18.51 -5.14
N ILE A 220 0.79 17.94 -4.37
CA ILE A 220 -0.42 17.26 -4.86
C ILE A 220 -1.66 18.06 -4.50
N LYS A 221 -2.61 18.17 -5.44
CA LYS A 221 -3.90 18.82 -5.19
C LYS A 221 -4.86 17.81 -4.55
N VAL A 222 -5.05 17.93 -3.24
CA VAL A 222 -6.04 17.17 -2.47
C VAL A 222 -7.28 18.03 -2.24
N GLN A 223 -8.45 17.53 -2.65
CA GLN A 223 -9.76 18.14 -2.38
C GLN A 223 -10.58 17.15 -1.57
N VAL A 224 -10.91 17.47 -0.32
CA VAL A 224 -11.79 16.66 0.52
C VAL A 224 -13.22 17.17 0.40
N PHE A 225 -14.20 16.27 0.33
CA PHE A 225 -15.62 16.62 0.26
C PHE A 225 -16.28 16.41 1.63
N PRO A 226 -16.49 17.48 2.42
CA PRO A 226 -16.94 17.38 3.82
C PRO A 226 -18.42 16.98 3.96
N GLU A 227 -19.21 17.08 2.89
CA GLU A 227 -20.66 16.79 2.86
C GLU A 227 -21.03 15.36 3.30
N HIS A 228 -20.05 14.45 3.32
CA HIS A 228 -20.22 13.04 3.70
C HIS A 228 -19.81 12.72 5.15
N PHE A 229 -19.42 13.73 5.92
CA PHE A 229 -18.95 13.59 7.31
C PHE A 229 -19.88 14.24 8.35
N GLN A 230 -21.05 14.74 7.92
CA GLN A 230 -22.12 15.28 8.79
C GLN A 230 -23.00 14.17 9.37
#